data_AF-A0A4V1UMR3-F1
#
_entry.id   AF-A0A4V1UMR3-F1
#
_cell.length_a   1.000
_cell.length_b   1.000
_cell.length_c   1.000
_cell.angle_alpha   90.00
_cell.angle_beta   90.00
_cell.angle_gamma   90.00
#
_symmetry.space_group_name_H-M   'P 1'
#
loop_
_entity.id
_entity.type
_entity.pdbx_description
1 polymer ?
#
loop_
_entity_poly.entity_id
_entity_poly.type
_entity_poly.pdbx_seq_one_letter_code
_entity_poly.pdbx_strand_id
1 'polypeptide(L)'
;MSSNIRVHRICQYCQNDFEARTTVTKYCSNRCSKAAYKAIKRREKMIASEVEMKQLKEMPLQDLRNKEFLTVRQAAQLLNSSAKTVYNLIELGKINAVNLSQRKTLILRAQIDRLFEPILPEIDLRSQPKPRKVKISEAYHMAEIQLKYNISEKALFDIIKRNNIPKLAKGWHVYVPKDEIDQIFNPTKK
;
A
#
# COMPACT_ATOMS: atom_id res chain seq x y z
N MET A 1 -51.59 30.53 46.85
CA MET A 1 -52.13 31.17 45.63
C MET A 1 -52.25 30.12 44.53
N SER A 2 -53.46 29.65 44.24
CA SER A 2 -53.72 28.78 43.09
C SER A 2 -53.95 29.67 41.86
N SER A 3 -52.91 29.87 41.06
CA SER A 3 -53.06 30.50 39.76
C SER A 3 -53.90 29.58 38.86
N ASN A 4 -55.11 29.99 38.50
CA ASN A 4 -56.04 29.23 37.67
C ASN A 4 -55.61 29.32 36.19
N ILE A 5 -54.47 28.71 35.88
CA ILE A 5 -53.81 28.78 34.59
C ILE A 5 -54.58 27.92 33.58
N ARG A 6 -54.83 28.50 32.40
CA ARG A 6 -55.38 27.84 31.22
C ARG A 6 -54.51 28.17 30.02
N VAL A 7 -53.99 27.16 29.35
CA VAL A 7 -53.06 27.32 28.23
C VAL A 7 -53.44 26.34 27.13
N HIS A 8 -53.59 26.80 25.89
CA HIS A 8 -53.78 25.92 24.74
C HIS A 8 -52.47 25.23 24.34
N ARG A 9 -52.51 23.91 24.18
CA ARG A 9 -51.36 23.08 23.81
C ARG A 9 -51.74 22.01 22.80
N ILE A 10 -50.74 21.51 22.09
CA ILE A 10 -50.86 20.36 21.19
C ILE A 10 -50.43 19.09 21.93
N CYS A 11 -51.25 18.04 21.84
CA CYS A 11 -50.96 16.73 22.42
C CYS A 11 -49.77 16.07 21.70
N GLN A 12 -48.74 15.68 22.46
CA GLN A 12 -47.54 15.04 21.90
C GLN A 12 -47.80 13.65 21.28
N TYR A 13 -48.98 13.06 21.48
CA TYR A 13 -49.33 11.74 20.95
C TYR A 13 -50.27 11.80 19.74
N CYS A 14 -51.42 12.47 19.88
CA CYS A 14 -52.46 12.53 18.82
C CYS A 14 -52.46 13.84 18.03
N GLN A 15 -51.55 14.76 18.32
CA GLN A 15 -51.39 16.05 17.65
C GLN A 15 -52.62 16.98 17.66
N ASN A 16 -53.67 16.64 18.41
CA ASN A 16 -54.82 17.52 18.61
C ASN A 16 -54.51 18.61 19.63
N ASP A 17 -55.12 19.78 19.45
CA ASP A 17 -55.14 20.86 20.41
C ASP A 17 -56.02 20.53 21.63
N PHE A 18 -55.63 21.04 22.80
CA PHE A 18 -56.38 20.91 24.04
C PHE A 18 -56.06 22.04 25.02
N GLU A 19 -56.98 22.30 25.94
CA GLU A 19 -56.80 23.27 27.00
C GLU A 19 -56.16 22.61 28.25
N ALA A 20 -54.93 23.02 28.56
CA ALA A 20 -54.18 22.54 29.71
C ALA A 20 -54.44 23.40 30.95
N ARG A 21 -54.60 22.74 32.11
CA ARG A 21 -54.74 23.40 33.42
C ARG A 21 -53.41 23.68 34.13
N THR A 22 -52.30 23.14 33.61
CA THR A 22 -50.95 23.33 34.17
C THR A 22 -49.93 23.55 33.07
N THR A 23 -48.80 24.15 33.42
CA THR A 23 -47.70 24.45 32.49
C THR A 23 -46.87 23.21 32.11
N VAL A 24 -47.14 22.03 32.68
CA VAL A 24 -46.36 20.80 32.44
C VAL A 24 -47.12 19.67 31.73
N THR A 25 -48.43 19.81 31.49
CA THR A 25 -49.23 18.76 30.82
C THR A 25 -48.85 18.61 29.35
N LYS A 26 -48.49 17.37 28.97
CA LYS A 26 -48.00 17.00 27.63
C LYS A 26 -49.05 16.34 26.72
N TYR A 27 -50.14 15.84 27.31
CA TYR A 27 -51.15 15.03 26.62
C TYR A 27 -52.56 15.52 26.95
N CYS A 28 -53.49 15.37 26.00
CA CYS A 28 -54.89 15.78 26.17
C CYS A 28 -55.71 14.86 27.09
N SER A 29 -55.26 13.62 27.32
CA SER A 29 -55.98 12.64 28.15
C SER A 29 -55.06 11.53 28.69
N ASN A 30 -55.52 10.86 29.75
CA ASN A 30 -54.85 9.67 30.29
C ASN A 30 -54.69 8.55 29.24
N ARG A 31 -55.63 8.45 28.28
CA ARG A 31 -55.52 7.50 27.15
C ARG A 31 -54.30 7.81 26.29
N CYS A 32 -54.12 9.08 25.89
CA CYS A 32 -52.98 9.52 25.09
C CYS A 32 -51.66 9.35 25.85
N SER A 33 -51.63 9.65 27.16
CA SER A 33 -50.44 9.43 27.99
C SER A 33 -50.04 7.96 28.06
N LYS A 34 -51.00 7.04 28.29
CA LYS A 34 -50.74 5.59 28.34
C LYS A 34 -50.30 5.05 26.98
N ALA A 35 -50.91 5.53 25.89
CA ALA A 35 -50.56 5.13 24.54
C ALA A 35 -49.15 5.62 24.14
N ALA A 36 -48.80 6.86 24.48
CA ALA A 36 -47.46 7.41 24.30
C ALA A 36 -46.41 6.60 25.07
N TYR A 37 -46.66 6.29 26.34
CA TYR A 37 -45.76 5.45 27.14
C TYR A 37 -45.51 4.08 26.50
N LYS A 38 -46.57 3.40 26.03
CA LYS A 38 -46.45 2.12 25.32
C LYS A 38 -45.71 2.25 23.99
N ALA A 39 -45.90 3.36 23.26
CA ALA A 39 -45.19 3.62 22.02
C ALA A 39 -43.68 3.83 22.25
N ILE A 40 -43.33 4.62 23.27
CA ILE A 40 -41.93 4.84 23.69
C ILE A 40 -41.29 3.51 24.06
N LYS A 41 -41.92 2.72 24.94
CA LYS A 41 -41.40 1.40 25.35
C LYS A 41 -41.23 0.42 24.19
N ARG A 42 -42.11 0.47 23.18
CA ARG A 42 -41.93 -0.34 21.96
C ARG A 42 -40.73 0.12 21.14
N ARG A 43 -40.55 1.44 20.95
CA ARG A 43 -39.38 1.98 20.24
C ARG A 43 -38.07 1.67 20.97
N GLU A 44 -38.03 1.81 22.29
CA GLU A 44 -36.85 1.43 23.10
C GLU A 44 -36.44 -0.02 22.85
N LYS A 45 -37.39 -0.96 22.80
CA LYS A 45 -37.11 -2.37 22.49
C LYS A 45 -36.61 -2.58 21.06
N MET A 46 -37.20 -1.90 20.08
CA MET A 46 -36.74 -1.98 18.69
C MET A 46 -35.33 -1.43 18.54
N ILE A 47 -35.04 -0.26 19.14
CA ILE A 47 -33.71 0.35 19.11
C ILE A 47 -32.69 -0.55 19.81
N ALA A 48 -33.01 -1.12 20.97
CA ALA A 48 -32.13 -2.07 21.66
C ALA A 48 -31.79 -3.28 20.76
N SER A 49 -32.79 -3.86 20.10
CA SER A 49 -32.57 -4.97 19.16
C SER A 49 -31.72 -4.54 17.96
N GLU A 50 -31.96 -3.37 17.37
CA GLU A 50 -31.15 -2.86 16.26
C GLU A 50 -29.69 -2.63 16.67
N VAL A 51 -29.46 -2.14 17.90
CA VAL A 51 -28.11 -1.94 18.45
C VAL A 51 -27.41 -3.29 18.66
N GLU A 52 -28.07 -4.28 19.23
CA GLU A 52 -27.53 -5.65 19.38
C GLU A 52 -27.16 -6.24 18.01
N MET A 53 -28.04 -6.10 17.01
CA MET A 53 -27.79 -6.60 15.66
C MET A 53 -26.62 -5.88 14.97
N LYS A 54 -26.43 -4.58 15.20
CA LYS A 54 -25.27 -3.83 14.71
C LYS A 54 -23.98 -4.30 15.37
N GLN A 55 -23.99 -4.48 16.69
CA GLN A 55 -22.84 -4.98 17.45
C GLN A 55 -22.39 -6.36 16.97
N LEU A 56 -23.33 -7.29 16.74
CA LEU A 56 -23.03 -8.63 16.21
C LEU A 56 -22.39 -8.61 14.81
N LYS A 57 -22.73 -7.62 13.98
CA LYS A 57 -22.13 -7.45 12.65
C LYS A 57 -20.75 -6.80 12.69
N GLU A 58 -20.51 -5.88 13.62
CA GLU A 58 -19.27 -5.11 13.72
C GLU A 58 -18.15 -5.85 14.47
N MET A 59 -18.50 -6.62 15.51
CA MET A 59 -17.57 -7.46 16.29
C MET A 59 -16.58 -8.27 15.42
N PRO A 60 -17.02 -9.06 14.42
CA PRO A 60 -16.11 -9.87 13.62
C PRO A 60 -15.12 -9.05 12.80
N LEU A 61 -15.45 -7.81 12.44
CA LEU A 61 -14.55 -6.90 11.70
C LEU A 61 -13.51 -6.25 12.62
N GLN A 62 -13.87 -5.91 13.85
CA GLN A 62 -12.91 -5.41 14.83
C GLN A 62 -11.88 -6.48 15.22
N ASP A 63 -12.34 -7.72 15.42
CA ASP A 63 -11.48 -8.86 15.70
C ASP A 63 -10.50 -9.15 14.56
N LEU A 64 -10.88 -8.83 13.31
CA LEU A 64 -9.99 -8.96 12.14
C LEU A 64 -8.91 -7.87 12.12
N ARG A 65 -9.24 -6.64 12.53
CA ARG A 65 -8.29 -5.52 12.57
C ARG A 65 -7.18 -5.71 13.61
N ASN A 66 -7.51 -6.35 14.73
CA ASN A 66 -6.57 -6.55 15.83
C ASN A 66 -5.65 -7.78 15.65
N LYS A 67 -5.87 -8.60 14.61
CA LYS A 67 -5.06 -9.79 14.35
C LYS A 67 -3.78 -9.43 13.60
N GLU A 68 -2.64 -9.77 14.19
CA GLU A 68 -1.32 -9.64 13.56
C GLU A 68 -1.10 -10.65 12.44
N PHE A 69 -1.64 -11.86 12.59
CA PHE A 69 -1.54 -12.94 11.62
C PHE A 69 -2.89 -13.18 10.94
N LEU A 70 -2.90 -13.10 9.62
CA LEU A 70 -4.08 -13.21 8.81
C LEU A 70 -3.99 -14.45 7.93
N THR A 71 -5.08 -15.21 7.85
CA THR A 71 -5.23 -16.19 6.78
C THR A 71 -5.47 -15.48 5.45
N VAL A 72 -5.23 -16.17 4.34
CA VAL A 72 -5.46 -15.64 2.98
C VAL A 72 -6.87 -15.08 2.80
N ARG A 73 -7.90 -15.75 3.36
CA ARG A 73 -9.29 -15.26 3.30
C ARG A 73 -9.48 -13.96 4.06
N GLN A 74 -8.85 -13.82 5.24
CA GLN A 74 -8.95 -12.61 6.05
C GLN A 74 -8.19 -11.44 5.42
N ALA A 75 -7.00 -11.71 4.86
CA ALA A 75 -6.27 -10.74 4.06
C ALA A 75 -7.10 -10.27 2.84
N ALA A 76 -7.78 -11.20 2.17
CA ALA A 76 -8.66 -10.89 1.05
C ALA A 76 -9.85 -10.00 1.47
N GLN A 77 -10.47 -10.26 2.63
CA GLN A 77 -11.50 -9.39 3.18
C GLN A 77 -10.98 -7.98 3.50
N LEU A 78 -9.79 -7.86 4.06
CA LEU A 78 -9.18 -6.55 4.37
C LEU A 78 -8.85 -5.75 3.11
N LEU A 79 -8.36 -6.42 2.07
CA LEU A 79 -8.07 -5.83 0.76
C LEU A 79 -9.31 -5.68 -0.13
N ASN A 80 -10.50 -6.01 0.39
CA ASN A 80 -11.75 -6.07 -0.36
C ASN A 80 -11.60 -6.77 -1.74
N SER A 81 -10.88 -7.90 -1.74
CA SER A 81 -10.43 -8.62 -2.93
C SER A 81 -10.75 -10.12 -2.83
N SER A 82 -10.58 -10.85 -3.92
CA SER A 82 -10.73 -12.31 -3.91
C SER A 82 -9.53 -13.01 -3.26
N ALA A 83 -9.73 -14.18 -2.67
CA ALA A 83 -8.62 -15.00 -2.14
C ALA A 83 -7.61 -15.37 -3.24
N LYS A 84 -8.07 -15.51 -4.49
CA LYS A 84 -7.22 -15.76 -5.66
C LYS A 84 -6.26 -14.60 -5.91
N THR A 85 -6.74 -13.36 -5.80
CA THR A 85 -5.89 -12.17 -5.93
C THR A 85 -4.77 -12.17 -4.90
N VAL A 86 -5.07 -12.55 -3.66
CA VAL A 86 -4.05 -12.65 -2.60
C VAL A 86 -3.03 -13.75 -2.90
N TYR A 87 -3.46 -14.93 -3.37
CA TYR A 87 -2.52 -15.97 -3.82
C TYR A 87 -1.61 -15.49 -4.95
N ASN A 88 -2.17 -14.80 -5.96
CA ASN A 88 -1.37 -14.23 -7.04
C ASN A 88 -0.32 -13.23 -6.52
N LEU A 89 -0.67 -12.40 -5.53
CA LEU A 89 0.28 -11.45 -4.93
C LEU A 89 1.40 -12.15 -4.15
N ILE A 90 1.11 -13.29 -3.53
CA ILE A 90 2.12 -14.14 -2.88
C ILE A 90 3.03 -14.79 -3.93
N GLU A 91 2.46 -15.35 -4.99
CA GLU A 91 3.22 -15.97 -6.10
C GLU A 91 4.13 -14.97 -6.83
N LEU A 92 3.67 -13.73 -6.99
CA LEU A 92 4.46 -12.63 -7.53
C LEU A 92 5.54 -12.10 -6.56
N GLY A 93 5.57 -12.59 -5.32
CA GLY A 93 6.52 -12.13 -4.29
C GLY A 93 6.24 -10.72 -3.75
N LYS A 94 5.05 -10.15 -4.02
CA LYS A 94 4.65 -8.84 -3.49
C LYS A 94 4.22 -8.89 -2.02
N ILE A 95 3.69 -10.04 -1.59
CA ILE A 95 3.31 -10.29 -0.20
C ILE A 95 4.10 -11.50 0.30
N ASN A 96 4.88 -11.32 1.36
CA ASN A 96 5.52 -12.44 2.02
C ASN A 96 4.51 -13.19 2.90
N ALA A 97 4.44 -14.51 2.74
CA ALA A 97 3.55 -15.39 3.48
C ALA A 97 4.26 -16.66 3.95
N VAL A 98 3.78 -17.24 5.04
CA VAL A 98 4.30 -18.47 5.64
C VAL A 98 3.27 -19.58 5.52
N ASN A 99 3.66 -20.71 4.95
CA ASN A 99 2.84 -21.93 4.91
C ASN A 99 3.07 -22.75 6.18
N LEU A 100 2.09 -22.77 7.09
CA LEU A 100 2.14 -23.61 8.29
C LEU A 100 1.73 -25.06 8.01
N SER A 101 0.83 -25.27 7.04
CA SER A 101 0.44 -26.60 6.55
C SER A 101 0.02 -26.53 5.09
N GLN A 102 -0.21 -27.69 4.46
CA GLN A 102 -0.66 -27.79 3.06
C GLN A 102 -1.88 -26.93 2.73
N ARG A 103 -2.74 -26.62 3.72
CA ARG A 103 -3.97 -25.82 3.52
C ARG A 103 -4.01 -24.53 4.32
N LYS A 104 -2.92 -24.17 5.01
CA LYS A 104 -2.89 -23.04 5.94
C LYS A 104 -1.70 -22.14 5.68
N THR A 105 -1.97 -21.05 4.96
CA THR A 105 -1.04 -19.96 4.71
C THR A 105 -1.40 -18.77 5.60
N LEU A 106 -0.41 -18.23 6.30
CA LEU A 106 -0.52 -17.04 7.12
C LEU A 106 0.30 -15.90 6.54
N ILE A 107 -0.24 -14.69 6.68
CA ILE A 107 0.33 -13.44 6.23
C ILE A 107 0.42 -12.52 7.45
N LEU A 108 1.57 -11.89 7.65
CA LEU A 108 1.72 -10.84 8.65
C LEU A 108 0.99 -9.58 8.18
N ARG A 109 0.20 -8.95 9.06
CA ARG A 109 -0.57 -7.72 8.75
C ARG A 109 0.33 -6.62 8.16
N ALA A 110 1.52 -6.44 8.72
CA ALA A 110 2.52 -5.49 8.25
C ALA A 110 2.94 -5.70 6.78
N GLN A 111 2.90 -6.94 6.26
CA GLN A 111 3.20 -7.20 4.83
C GLN A 111 2.12 -6.63 3.92
N ILE A 112 0.87 -6.59 4.38
CA ILE A 112 -0.23 -5.98 3.64
C ILE A 112 -0.13 -4.46 3.71
N ASP A 113 0.23 -3.90 4.88
CA ASP A 113 0.38 -2.44 5.03
C ASP A 113 1.52 -1.89 4.17
N ARG A 114 2.63 -2.63 4.04
CA ARG A 114 3.74 -2.31 3.12
C ARG A 114 3.31 -2.14 1.66
N LEU A 115 2.19 -2.72 1.23
CA LEU A 115 1.67 -2.52 -0.14
C LEU A 115 1.23 -1.07 -0.41
N PHE A 116 0.83 -0.37 0.65
CA PHE A 116 0.31 0.99 0.59
C PHE A 116 1.31 2.02 1.12
N GLU A 117 2.42 1.58 1.70
CA GLU A 117 3.53 2.46 1.99
C GLU A 117 4.02 3.07 0.68
N PRO A 118 4.18 4.40 0.61
CA PRO A 118 4.70 5.02 -0.59
C PRO A 118 6.06 4.41 -0.84
N ILE A 119 6.18 3.77 -2.00
CA ILE A 119 7.47 3.46 -2.59
C ILE A 119 8.04 4.86 -2.89
N LEU A 120 8.75 5.45 -1.92
CA LEU A 120 9.80 6.39 -2.26
C LEU A 120 10.59 5.64 -3.32
N PRO A 121 10.76 6.20 -4.54
CA PRO A 121 11.48 5.51 -5.58
C PRO A 121 12.75 5.00 -4.93
N GLU A 122 12.93 3.68 -4.91
CA GLU A 122 14.22 3.11 -4.60
C GLU A 122 15.15 3.75 -5.62
N ILE A 123 15.88 4.79 -5.19
CA ILE A 123 17.03 5.27 -5.94
C ILE A 123 17.89 4.02 -5.96
N ASP A 124 17.93 3.36 -7.12
CA ASP A 124 18.74 2.18 -7.30
C ASP A 124 20.20 2.63 -7.20
N LEU A 125 20.71 2.69 -5.96
CA LEU A 125 22.11 2.93 -5.63
C LEU A 125 22.95 1.70 -5.99
N ARG A 126 22.39 0.64 -6.60
CA ARG A 126 23.17 -0.37 -7.31
C ARG A 126 23.99 0.37 -8.34
N SER A 127 25.23 0.59 -7.94
CA SER A 127 26.32 1.15 -8.69
C SER A 127 26.15 0.88 -10.18
N GLN A 128 25.81 1.92 -10.95
CA GLN A 128 26.49 2.07 -12.22
C GLN A 128 27.97 1.84 -11.91
N PRO A 129 28.66 0.86 -12.51
CA PRO A 129 30.08 0.68 -12.25
C PRO A 129 30.71 2.03 -12.49
N LYS A 130 31.22 2.67 -11.42
CA LYS A 130 31.88 3.98 -11.54
C LYS A 130 32.92 3.77 -12.63
N PRO A 131 32.92 4.56 -13.72
CA PRO A 131 33.89 4.38 -14.77
C PRO A 131 35.27 4.38 -14.11
N ARG A 132 36.00 3.27 -14.25
CA ARG A 132 37.34 3.13 -13.67
C ARG A 132 38.13 4.35 -14.12
N LYS A 133 38.68 5.12 -13.19
CA LYS A 133 39.52 6.27 -13.51
C LYS A 133 40.82 5.73 -14.12
N VAL A 134 40.84 5.53 -15.44
CA VAL A 134 42.02 5.06 -16.15
C VAL A 134 43.10 6.13 -16.04
N LYS A 135 44.28 5.79 -15.50
CA LYS A 135 45.45 6.67 -15.44
C LYS A 135 46.10 6.70 -16.82
N ILE A 136 46.52 7.89 -17.27
CA ILE A 136 47.11 8.09 -18.61
C ILE A 136 48.40 7.25 -18.81
N SER A 137 49.12 6.92 -17.74
CA SER A 137 50.34 6.09 -17.79
C SER A 137 50.11 4.64 -18.26
N GLU A 138 48.89 4.14 -18.11
CA GLU A 138 48.49 2.75 -18.36
C GLU A 138 47.56 2.63 -19.58
N ALA A 139 47.59 3.62 -20.48
CA ALA A 139 46.82 3.60 -21.72
C ALA A 139 47.74 3.63 -22.95
N TYR A 140 47.36 2.95 -24.03
CA TYR A 140 47.98 3.12 -25.35
C TYR A 140 47.28 4.22 -26.13
N HIS A 141 48.02 4.89 -26.99
CA HIS A 141 47.44 5.72 -28.04
C HIS A 141 46.90 4.85 -29.18
N MET A 142 45.82 5.26 -29.85
CA MET A 142 45.22 4.50 -30.96
C MET A 142 46.23 4.10 -32.05
N ALA A 143 47.15 5.01 -32.41
CA ALA A 143 48.19 4.72 -33.41
C ALA A 143 49.24 3.71 -32.91
N GLU A 144 49.53 3.69 -31.60
CA GLU A 144 50.45 2.71 -31.02
C GLU A 144 49.85 1.29 -31.06
N ILE A 145 48.53 1.16 -30.86
CA ILE A 145 47.82 -0.11 -30.94
C ILE A 145 47.84 -0.64 -32.37
N GLN A 146 47.59 0.24 -33.35
CA GLN A 146 47.65 -0.10 -34.77
C GLN A 146 49.02 -0.67 -35.15
N LEU A 147 50.11 -0.04 -34.71
CA LEU A 147 51.47 -0.48 -34.98
C LEU A 147 51.84 -1.78 -34.23
N LYS A 148 51.47 -1.89 -32.94
CA LYS A 148 51.82 -3.05 -32.11
C LYS A 148 51.11 -4.33 -32.56
N TYR A 149 49.85 -4.22 -32.97
CA TYR A 149 49.02 -5.37 -33.34
C TYR A 149 48.81 -5.52 -34.85
N ASN A 150 49.33 -4.59 -35.66
CA ASN A 150 49.19 -4.56 -37.11
C ASN A 150 47.72 -4.65 -37.58
N ILE A 151 46.86 -3.80 -37.03
CA ILE A 151 45.40 -3.80 -37.27
C ILE A 151 44.98 -2.49 -37.92
N SER A 152 44.03 -2.58 -38.85
CA SER A 152 43.43 -1.40 -39.49
C SER A 152 42.62 -0.56 -38.50
N GLU A 153 42.64 0.76 -38.69
CA GLU A 153 41.97 1.72 -37.80
C GLU A 153 40.48 1.39 -37.60
N LYS A 154 39.78 1.04 -38.68
CA LYS A 154 38.36 0.65 -38.65
C LYS A 154 38.11 -0.61 -37.83
N ALA A 155 38.97 -1.62 -37.97
CA ALA A 155 38.85 -2.86 -37.19
C ALA A 155 39.09 -2.59 -35.70
N LEU A 156 40.05 -1.72 -35.36
CA LEU A 156 40.30 -1.31 -33.97
C LEU A 156 39.09 -0.58 -33.37
N PHE A 157 38.47 0.36 -34.10
CA PHE A 157 37.25 1.04 -33.66
C PHE A 157 36.08 0.09 -33.42
N ASP A 158 35.86 -0.87 -34.31
CA ASP A 158 34.79 -1.85 -34.18
C ASP A 158 35.01 -2.77 -32.98
N ILE A 159 36.26 -3.17 -32.69
CA ILE A 159 36.62 -3.99 -31.54
C ILE A 159 36.38 -3.25 -30.22
N ILE A 160 36.75 -1.96 -30.16
CA ILE A 160 36.49 -1.09 -29.00
C ILE A 160 34.99 -0.97 -28.75
N LYS A 161 34.20 -0.78 -29.82
CA LYS A 161 32.74 -0.67 -29.74
C LYS A 161 32.07 -1.97 -29.31
N ARG A 162 32.54 -3.13 -29.79
CA ARG A 162 31.98 -4.45 -29.44
C ARG A 162 32.23 -4.83 -27.98
N ASN A 163 33.36 -4.42 -27.41
CA ASN A 163 33.76 -4.78 -26.05
C ASN A 163 33.45 -3.70 -24.99
N ASN A 164 32.81 -2.58 -25.37
CA ASN A 164 32.49 -1.45 -24.49
C ASN A 164 33.70 -0.93 -23.68
N ILE A 165 34.87 -0.87 -24.31
CA ILE A 165 36.12 -0.43 -23.66
C ILE A 165 36.04 1.08 -23.36
N PRO A 166 36.40 1.52 -22.14
CA PRO A 166 36.37 2.94 -21.79
C PRO A 166 37.43 3.71 -22.59
N LYS A 167 36.98 4.73 -23.32
CA LYS A 167 37.84 5.65 -24.08
C LYS A 167 38.13 6.91 -23.29
N LEU A 168 39.39 7.34 -23.29
CA LEU A 168 39.82 8.63 -22.74
C LEU A 168 40.21 9.55 -23.89
N ALA A 169 39.43 10.62 -24.12
CA ALA A 169 39.83 11.67 -25.04
C ALA A 169 40.64 12.73 -24.26
N LYS A 170 41.89 12.96 -24.67
CA LYS A 170 42.74 14.03 -24.15
C LYS A 170 43.26 14.86 -25.33
N GLY A 171 42.55 15.95 -25.62
CA GLY A 171 42.79 16.76 -26.82
C GLY A 171 42.34 16.03 -28.09
N TRP A 172 43.17 16.05 -29.13
CA TRP A 172 42.94 15.28 -30.38
C TRP A 172 43.10 13.77 -30.15
N HIS A 173 43.98 13.38 -29.23
CA HIS A 173 44.36 11.99 -29.03
C HIS A 173 43.33 11.21 -28.21
N VAL A 174 43.06 9.99 -28.66
CA VAL A 174 42.21 9.01 -27.97
C VAL A 174 43.10 7.93 -27.38
N TYR A 175 42.90 7.66 -26.10
CA TYR A 175 43.65 6.69 -25.30
C TYR A 175 42.73 5.56 -24.86
N VAL A 176 43.29 4.35 -24.84
CA VAL A 176 42.58 3.12 -24.50
C VAL A 176 43.44 2.32 -23.49
N PRO A 177 42.86 1.77 -22.42
CA PRO A 177 43.62 1.03 -21.40
C PRO A 177 44.38 -0.16 -22.00
N LYS A 178 45.66 -0.31 -21.59
CA LYS A 178 46.56 -1.37 -22.09
C LYS A 178 46.03 -2.76 -21.75
N ASP A 179 45.52 -2.95 -20.54
CA ASP A 179 45.07 -4.25 -20.03
C ASP A 179 43.93 -4.85 -20.86
N GLU A 180 42.93 -4.04 -21.22
CA GLU A 180 41.76 -4.52 -21.97
C GLU A 180 42.12 -4.84 -23.42
N ILE A 181 43.00 -4.02 -24.04
CA ILE A 181 43.48 -4.24 -25.40
C ILE A 181 44.39 -5.47 -25.46
N ASP A 182 45.35 -5.59 -24.54
CA ASP A 182 46.26 -6.72 -24.51
C ASP A 182 45.52 -8.03 -24.20
N GLN A 183 44.45 -8.02 -23.39
CA GLN A 183 43.58 -9.19 -23.16
C GLN A 183 42.82 -9.64 -24.41
N ILE A 184 42.35 -8.70 -25.23
CA ILE A 184 41.61 -9.01 -26.47
C ILE A 184 42.53 -9.60 -27.53
N PHE A 185 43.77 -9.09 -27.63
CA PHE A 185 44.71 -9.52 -28.68
C PHE A 185 45.67 -10.64 -28.25
N ASN A 186 45.93 -10.82 -26.95
CA ASN A 186 46.75 -11.91 -26.39
C ASN A 186 46.01 -12.63 -25.26
N PRO A 187 45.07 -13.56 -25.57
CA PRO A 187 44.25 -14.26 -24.57
C PRO A 187 45.03 -15.24 -23.66
N THR A 188 46.35 -15.35 -23.79
CA THR A 188 47.20 -16.38 -23.15
C THR A 188 48.10 -15.88 -22.00
N LYS A 189 47.74 -14.80 -21.32
CA LYS A 189 48.30 -14.49 -19.98
C LYS A 189 47.17 -14.49 -18.95
N LYS A 190 46.88 -15.68 -18.41
CA LYS A 190 46.27 -15.84 -17.08
C LYS A 190 47.35 -15.67 -16.02
#